data_AF-A0A0G4FIZ7-F1
#
_entry.id   AF-A0A0G4FIZ7-F1
#
_cell.length_a   1.000
_cell.length_b   1.000
_cell.length_c   1.000
_cell.angle_alpha   90.00
_cell.angle_beta   90.00
_cell.angle_gamma   90.00
#
_symmetry.space_group_name_H-M   'P 1'
#
loop_
_entity.id
_entity.type
_entity.pdbx_description
1 polymer ?
#
loop_
_entity_poly.entity_id
_entity_poly.type
_entity_poly.pdbx_seq_one_letter_code
_entity_poly.pdbx_strand_id
1 'polypeptide(L)'
;MIPVSQPTQISVREPQGAEVQRTFTMTQQSTHRGSSRVYGGMFMEEEAAFKVRLLDGKGAESLAAYLKAEEQRMIYLRDLHKGQGDVEDIRERGFLPLRYAYTNPERPATLITGEGSDRTERPCVFIVTPLQKLGKDPDKDEYIDISDALRLHNLRKISEKYSGPLSAADLAAIRSHMARGVRALCLFLQAHITISQALLYAVDNLGNDVLLKWRALTDEDFFRSVCFLPSTPSPAQLPALGRCPGALIIDLANALKAEETPEECRESIGPYAARVPTDARDQEEQLQVLALTPFAAPPETSVGRWRAVCNHTRAAQPDQEAAEMVRINDLMDFMTAAMQIRGTMTWDRTAIYIGPTAASWGAGHGIRYYVSGDNYKMVTLQKNLKWDIKIREAKEGGRPDEVQAAEQEEERLADRMDLTNCLTWQDFVPTLFEPDGMAKTFRRKVKPLHKREEAELQWTKEVAAKLSKVAQAALNEDPSQRPHLQDILTALLAVHDSIMSAPVGLSGHSEEPSAPYVSSVEPVMGMEESQATSEVAAVRVAGNDAEQNDVQVSQSRWRRFFSSFFRRKGSKADELNAEEAAREEEEWTEVEMKETEGWQQHETRQRALWDHEVFEAAMEGAV
;
A
#
# COMPACT_ATOMS: atom_id res chain seq x y z
N MET A 1 -10.88 18.00 1.75
CA MET A 1 -12.33 18.12 1.53
C MET A 1 -12.58 19.27 0.59
N ILE A 2 -13.60 19.21 -0.27
CA ILE A 2 -14.04 20.34 -1.10
C ILE A 2 -15.46 20.71 -0.64
N PRO A 3 -15.76 22.01 -0.39
CA PRO A 3 -17.14 22.42 -0.11
C PRO A 3 -18.01 22.10 -1.33
N VAL A 4 -19.16 21.46 -1.14
CA VAL A 4 -20.09 21.27 -2.26
C VAL A 4 -20.66 22.64 -2.60
N SER A 5 -20.60 23.02 -3.88
CA SER A 5 -21.09 24.33 -4.34
C SER A 5 -22.60 24.51 -4.18
N GLN A 6 -23.35 23.42 -4.00
CA GLN A 6 -24.79 23.38 -3.76
C GLN A 6 -25.09 22.28 -2.73
N PRO A 7 -26.11 22.43 -1.87
CA PRO A 7 -26.46 21.40 -0.89
C PRO A 7 -26.89 20.11 -1.58
N THR A 8 -26.36 18.98 -1.11
CA THR A 8 -26.75 17.64 -1.60
C THR A 8 -27.70 17.00 -0.61
N GLN A 9 -28.80 16.40 -1.08
CA GLN A 9 -29.78 15.74 -0.22
C GLN A 9 -29.86 14.23 -0.51
N ILE A 10 -30.17 13.43 0.51
CA ILE A 10 -30.60 12.04 0.34
C ILE A 10 -32.03 11.92 0.85
N SER A 11 -32.94 11.46 -0.01
CA SER A 11 -34.34 11.19 0.30
C SER A 11 -34.58 9.69 0.45
N VAL A 12 -35.19 9.27 1.56
CA VAL A 12 -35.56 7.88 1.87
C VAL A 12 -37.07 7.78 2.04
N ARG A 13 -37.69 6.70 1.51
CA ARG A 13 -39.09 6.34 1.78
C ARG A 13 -39.12 5.14 2.72
N GLU A 14 -39.49 5.35 3.98
CA GLU A 14 -39.53 4.25 4.95
C GLU A 14 -40.85 3.45 4.85
N PRO A 15 -40.84 2.11 4.92
CA PRO A 15 -42.02 1.27 4.67
C PRO A 15 -43.01 1.16 5.85
N GLN A 16 -42.83 1.93 6.94
CA GLN A 16 -43.62 1.77 8.17
C GLN A 16 -44.84 2.71 8.22
N GLY A 17 -46.00 2.18 7.83
CA GLY A 17 -47.34 2.67 8.24
C GLY A 17 -47.88 3.93 7.56
N ALA A 18 -47.00 4.81 7.09
CA ALA A 18 -47.26 5.89 6.14
C ALA A 18 -45.96 6.16 5.36
N GLU A 19 -46.01 6.72 4.14
CA GLU A 19 -44.79 7.13 3.42
C GLU A 19 -44.12 8.32 4.14
N VAL A 20 -43.35 8.03 5.21
CA VAL A 20 -42.50 9.02 5.86
C VAL A 20 -41.27 9.22 4.98
N GLN A 21 -41.27 10.31 4.23
CA GLN A 21 -40.10 10.77 3.49
C GLN A 21 -39.12 11.42 4.48
N ARG A 22 -37.95 10.81 4.68
CA ARG A 22 -36.84 11.41 5.43
C ARG A 22 -35.83 11.99 4.45
N THR A 23 -35.43 13.24 4.68
CA THR A 23 -34.43 13.94 3.87
C THR A 23 -33.23 14.32 4.73
N PHE A 24 -32.04 13.89 4.32
CA PHE A 24 -30.77 14.23 4.95
C PHE A 24 -30.03 15.27 4.11
N THR A 25 -29.57 16.37 4.72
CA THR A 25 -28.82 17.42 4.03
C THR A 25 -27.32 17.28 4.29
N MET A 26 -26.54 17.30 3.23
CA MET A 26 -25.08 17.13 3.21
C MET A 26 -24.42 18.38 2.62
N THR A 27 -23.31 18.79 3.22
CA THR A 27 -22.71 20.12 3.05
C THR A 27 -21.29 20.09 2.48
N GLN A 28 -20.60 18.94 2.57
CA GLN A 28 -19.22 18.79 2.10
C GLN A 28 -19.05 17.45 1.38
N GLN A 29 -18.20 17.40 0.35
CA GLN A 29 -17.81 16.14 -0.29
C GLN A 29 -16.31 15.89 -0.02
N SER A 30 -16.00 14.66 0.39
CA SER A 30 -14.62 14.22 0.49
C SER A 30 -14.00 14.09 -0.90
N THR A 31 -12.72 14.41 -1.01
CA THR A 31 -11.94 14.31 -2.26
C THR A 31 -11.38 12.91 -2.51
N HIS A 32 -11.75 11.92 -1.70
CA HIS A 32 -11.02 10.66 -1.66
C HIS A 32 -11.31 9.75 -2.85
N ARG A 33 -10.22 9.16 -3.36
CA ARG A 33 -10.26 8.03 -4.29
C ARG A 33 -10.62 6.79 -3.49
N GLY A 34 -11.78 6.23 -3.80
CA GLY A 34 -12.33 5.01 -3.24
C GLY A 34 -13.64 4.72 -3.97
N SER A 35 -14.18 3.52 -3.83
CA SER A 35 -15.39 3.12 -4.57
C SER A 35 -16.69 3.75 -4.02
N SER A 36 -16.62 4.48 -2.89
CA SER A 36 -17.72 5.27 -2.30
C SER A 36 -17.51 6.77 -2.45
N ARG A 37 -18.61 7.52 -2.59
CA ARG A 37 -18.59 8.97 -2.32
C ARG A 37 -18.89 9.19 -0.85
N VAL A 38 -17.98 9.85 -0.13
CA VAL A 38 -18.21 10.21 1.28
C VAL A 38 -18.58 11.68 1.37
N TYR A 39 -19.72 11.96 2.00
CA TYR A 39 -20.22 13.31 2.23
C TYR A 39 -20.24 13.62 3.73
N GLY A 40 -19.89 14.86 4.10
CA GLY A 40 -20.12 15.39 5.45
C GLY A 40 -21.51 16.03 5.53
N GLY A 41 -22.21 15.81 6.63
CA GLY A 41 -23.53 16.38 6.90
C GLY A 41 -23.93 16.23 8.36
N MET A 42 -25.20 16.51 8.66
CA MET A 42 -25.78 16.34 10.00
C MET A 42 -26.72 15.14 10.04
N PHE A 43 -26.62 14.33 11.10
CA PHE A 43 -27.54 13.22 11.38
C PHE A 43 -27.93 13.27 12.86
N MET A 44 -29.23 13.41 13.15
CA MET A 44 -29.75 13.57 14.52
C MET A 44 -28.99 14.63 15.34
N GLU A 45 -28.80 15.82 14.76
CA GLU A 45 -28.08 16.96 15.36
C GLU A 45 -26.57 16.76 15.59
N GLU A 46 -25.99 15.61 15.20
CA GLU A 46 -24.55 15.33 15.26
C GLU A 46 -23.87 15.38 13.88
N GLU A 47 -22.60 15.79 13.81
CA GLU A 47 -21.78 15.69 12.59
C GLU A 47 -21.59 14.22 12.18
N ALA A 48 -21.84 13.92 10.90
CA ALA A 48 -21.84 12.57 10.37
C ALA A 48 -21.20 12.47 8.98
N ALA A 49 -20.61 11.31 8.70
CA ALA A 49 -20.17 10.90 7.38
C ALA A 49 -21.24 10.00 6.74
N PHE A 50 -21.67 10.37 5.54
CA PHE A 50 -22.57 9.59 4.70
C PHE A 50 -21.73 8.91 3.62
N LYS A 51 -21.56 7.59 3.71
CA LYS A 51 -20.84 6.79 2.71
C LYS A 51 -21.86 6.30 1.69
N VAL A 52 -21.86 6.90 0.50
CA VAL A 52 -22.91 6.75 -0.53
C VAL A 52 -22.37 5.99 -1.74
N ARG A 53 -23.19 5.07 -2.25
CA ARG A 53 -22.99 4.34 -3.52
C ARG A 53 -24.16 4.63 -4.44
N LEU A 54 -23.87 4.88 -5.71
CA LEU A 54 -24.88 5.12 -6.73
C LEU A 54 -25.20 3.79 -7.43
N LEU A 55 -26.47 3.58 -7.76
CA LEU A 55 -26.94 2.36 -8.42
C LEU A 55 -27.10 2.51 -9.94
N ASP A 56 -26.68 3.64 -10.50
CA ASP A 56 -26.72 3.89 -11.94
C ASP A 56 -25.31 3.83 -12.57
N GLY A 57 -25.03 2.72 -13.23
CA GLY A 57 -23.76 2.47 -13.92
C GLY A 57 -23.42 0.97 -14.02
N LYS A 58 -22.33 0.65 -14.72
CA LYS A 58 -21.76 -0.71 -14.68
C LYS A 58 -21.21 -1.00 -13.29
N GLY A 59 -21.43 -2.22 -12.78
CA GLY A 59 -20.97 -2.64 -11.44
C GLY A 59 -21.81 -2.12 -10.26
N ALA A 60 -23.00 -1.54 -10.51
CA ALA A 60 -23.89 -1.03 -9.47
C ALA A 60 -24.25 -2.09 -8.40
N GLU A 61 -24.48 -3.34 -8.83
CA GLU A 61 -24.81 -4.48 -7.96
C GLU A 61 -23.65 -4.79 -7.00
N SER A 62 -22.43 -4.98 -7.54
CA SER A 62 -21.19 -5.12 -6.77
C SER A 62 -20.98 -3.96 -5.79
N LEU A 63 -21.17 -2.71 -6.25
CA LEU A 63 -21.02 -1.52 -5.42
C LEU A 63 -22.02 -1.46 -4.27
N ALA A 64 -23.23 -2.00 -4.43
CA ALA A 64 -24.21 -2.16 -3.37
C ALA A 64 -23.85 -3.31 -2.42
N ALA A 65 -23.38 -4.45 -2.95
CA ALA A 65 -22.94 -5.60 -2.18
C ALA A 65 -21.80 -5.23 -1.20
N TYR A 66 -20.79 -4.46 -1.64
CA TYR A 66 -19.74 -3.95 -0.75
C TYR A 66 -20.29 -3.19 0.47
N LEU A 67 -21.25 -2.28 0.24
CA LEU A 67 -21.83 -1.47 1.30
C LEU A 67 -22.77 -2.28 2.21
N LYS A 68 -23.43 -3.29 1.64
CA LYS A 68 -24.24 -4.26 2.40
C LYS A 68 -23.37 -5.13 3.29
N ALA A 69 -22.22 -5.58 2.78
CA ALA A 69 -21.26 -6.38 3.52
C ALA A 69 -20.63 -5.58 4.68
N GLU A 70 -20.28 -4.31 4.43
CA GLU A 70 -19.83 -3.37 5.47
C GLU A 70 -20.87 -3.19 6.59
N GLU A 71 -22.14 -2.92 6.25
CA GLU A 71 -23.24 -2.85 7.22
C GLU A 71 -23.34 -4.14 8.07
N GLN A 72 -23.33 -5.32 7.44
CA GLN A 72 -23.42 -6.59 8.16
C GLN A 72 -22.26 -6.79 9.15
N ARG A 73 -21.04 -6.39 8.77
CA ARG A 73 -19.86 -6.50 9.65
C ARG A 73 -19.91 -5.50 10.80
N MET A 74 -20.36 -4.27 10.56
CA MET A 74 -20.59 -3.30 11.64
C MET A 74 -21.68 -3.76 12.63
N ILE A 75 -22.76 -4.37 12.13
CA ILE A 75 -23.82 -4.99 12.95
C ILE A 75 -23.24 -6.14 13.78
N TYR A 76 -22.48 -7.04 13.17
CA TYR A 76 -21.83 -8.16 13.83
C TYR A 76 -20.88 -7.70 14.95
N LEU A 77 -20.00 -6.72 14.69
CA LEU A 77 -19.10 -6.14 15.69
C LEU A 77 -19.86 -5.49 16.85
N ARG A 78 -20.93 -4.74 16.57
CA ARG A 78 -21.80 -4.14 17.58
C ARG A 78 -22.48 -5.18 18.47
N ASP A 79 -22.94 -6.28 17.88
CA ASP A 79 -23.67 -7.31 18.61
C ASP A 79 -22.72 -8.23 19.40
N LEU A 80 -21.50 -8.47 18.88
CA LEU A 80 -20.40 -9.08 19.63
C LEU A 80 -20.01 -8.23 20.85
N HIS A 81 -19.80 -6.92 20.66
CA HIS A 81 -19.50 -5.97 21.73
C HIS A 81 -20.55 -5.98 22.86
N LYS A 82 -21.84 -5.92 22.50
CA LYS A 82 -22.95 -6.05 23.46
C LYS A 82 -22.96 -7.40 24.18
N GLY A 83 -22.68 -8.49 23.46
CA GLY A 83 -22.62 -9.83 24.01
C GLY A 83 -21.52 -10.02 25.06
N GLN A 84 -20.45 -9.24 24.98
CA GLN A 84 -19.37 -9.22 25.98
C GLN A 84 -19.72 -8.46 27.27
N GLY A 85 -20.89 -7.83 27.35
CA GLY A 85 -21.32 -7.03 28.52
C GLY A 85 -20.50 -5.76 28.74
N ASP A 86 -19.79 -5.32 27.70
CA ASP A 86 -18.87 -4.20 27.74
C ASP A 86 -19.61 -2.85 27.78
N VAL A 87 -19.00 -1.87 28.44
CA VAL A 87 -19.53 -0.50 28.65
C VAL A 87 -18.64 0.54 27.96
N GLU A 88 -17.47 0.15 27.46
CA GLU A 88 -16.61 1.03 26.63
C GLU A 88 -17.29 1.40 25.30
N ASP A 89 -16.94 2.53 24.70
CA ASP A 89 -17.36 2.84 23.33
C ASP A 89 -16.68 1.85 22.36
N ILE A 90 -17.41 1.36 21.35
CA ILE A 90 -16.86 0.53 20.28
C ILE A 90 -15.70 1.23 19.52
N ARG A 91 -15.61 2.57 19.61
CA ARG A 91 -14.47 3.36 19.11
C ARG A 91 -13.18 3.10 19.91
N GLU A 92 -13.25 2.75 21.20
CA GLU A 92 -12.09 2.32 21.99
C GLU A 92 -11.65 0.89 21.64
N ARG A 93 -12.54 0.10 21.01
CA ARG A 93 -12.22 -1.16 20.32
C ARG A 93 -11.66 -0.95 18.91
N GLY A 94 -11.55 0.30 18.44
CA GLY A 94 -10.98 0.64 17.14
C GLY A 94 -11.95 0.51 15.95
N PHE A 95 -13.27 0.57 16.16
CA PHE A 95 -14.26 0.49 15.09
C PHE A 95 -15.22 1.69 15.10
N LEU A 96 -15.72 2.07 13.92
CA LEU A 96 -16.80 3.06 13.83
C LEU A 96 -18.16 2.45 14.25
N PRO A 97 -18.97 3.16 15.05
CA PRO A 97 -20.37 2.77 15.27
C PRO A 97 -21.21 3.10 14.03
N LEU A 98 -22.07 2.15 13.63
CA LEU A 98 -23.08 2.36 12.61
C LEU A 98 -24.26 3.14 13.21
N ARG A 99 -24.49 4.38 12.74
CA ARG A 99 -25.64 5.20 13.19
C ARG A 99 -26.92 4.88 12.41
N TYR A 100 -26.79 4.66 11.09
CA TYR A 100 -27.91 4.34 10.20
C TYR A 100 -27.41 3.63 8.94
N ALA A 101 -28.26 2.80 8.35
CA ALA A 101 -27.98 2.10 7.10
C ALA A 101 -29.22 2.04 6.22
N TYR A 102 -29.02 2.21 4.91
CA TYR A 102 -30.04 2.08 3.91
C TYR A 102 -29.43 1.44 2.65
N THR A 103 -29.35 0.11 2.68
CA THR A 103 -28.50 -0.73 1.83
C THR A 103 -29.26 -1.68 0.90
N ASN A 104 -30.60 -1.58 0.84
CA ASN A 104 -31.40 -2.43 -0.04
C ASN A 104 -31.47 -1.85 -1.48
N PRO A 105 -30.85 -2.50 -2.50
CA PRO A 105 -30.89 -2.02 -3.88
C PRO A 105 -32.27 -2.15 -4.54
N GLU A 106 -33.16 -3.04 -4.06
CA GLU A 106 -34.53 -3.19 -4.59
C GLU A 106 -35.44 -2.00 -4.23
N ARG A 107 -35.06 -1.23 -3.19
CA ARG A 107 -35.81 -0.09 -2.69
C ARG A 107 -34.87 1.07 -2.43
N PRO A 108 -34.20 1.62 -3.47
CA PRO A 108 -33.10 2.56 -3.28
C PRO A 108 -33.56 3.90 -2.71
N ALA A 109 -32.64 4.59 -2.05
CA ALA A 109 -32.79 6.00 -1.70
C ALA A 109 -32.53 6.87 -2.94
N THR A 110 -32.91 8.14 -2.88
CA THR A 110 -32.66 9.10 -3.96
C THR A 110 -31.62 10.11 -3.52
N LEU A 111 -30.45 10.11 -4.14
CA LEU A 111 -29.50 11.21 -4.04
C LEU A 111 -29.98 12.34 -4.96
N ILE A 112 -30.12 13.53 -4.39
CA ILE A 112 -30.54 14.76 -5.07
C ILE A 112 -29.38 15.74 -5.00
N THR A 113 -28.83 16.09 -6.16
CA THR A 113 -27.80 17.14 -6.29
C THR A 113 -28.35 18.30 -7.11
N GLY A 114 -28.08 19.53 -6.67
CA GLY A 114 -28.48 20.76 -7.35
C GLY A 114 -29.92 21.18 -7.12
N GLU A 115 -30.27 22.35 -7.66
CA GLU A 115 -31.56 23.02 -7.46
C GLU A 115 -32.19 23.46 -8.79
N GLY A 116 -33.51 23.67 -8.81
CA GLY A 116 -34.21 24.20 -9.98
C GLY A 116 -34.10 23.31 -11.22
N SER A 117 -33.64 23.89 -12.34
CA SER A 117 -33.41 23.19 -13.61
C SER A 117 -32.25 22.20 -13.58
N ASP A 118 -31.32 22.38 -12.64
CA ASP A 118 -30.05 21.64 -12.59
C ASP A 118 -30.13 20.48 -11.56
N ARG A 119 -31.32 20.26 -10.98
CA ARG A 119 -31.62 19.16 -10.06
C ARG A 119 -31.50 17.82 -10.77
N THR A 120 -30.54 17.01 -10.35
CA THR A 120 -30.41 15.61 -10.79
C THR A 120 -30.74 14.65 -9.65
N GLU A 121 -31.57 13.66 -9.94
CA GLU A 121 -31.96 12.59 -9.01
C GLU A 121 -31.34 11.27 -9.44
N ARG A 122 -30.68 10.56 -8.52
CA ARG A 122 -29.99 9.28 -8.81
C ARG A 122 -30.29 8.25 -7.73
N PRO A 123 -30.57 6.97 -8.09
CA PRO A 123 -30.78 5.92 -7.11
C PRO A 123 -29.48 5.62 -6.36
N CYS A 124 -29.57 5.43 -5.05
CA CYS A 124 -28.40 5.22 -4.19
C CYS A 124 -28.70 4.30 -3.00
N VAL A 125 -27.63 3.76 -2.43
CA VAL A 125 -27.59 3.16 -1.09
C VAL A 125 -26.53 3.86 -0.26
N PHE A 126 -26.71 3.92 1.06
CA PHE A 126 -25.78 4.62 1.94
C PHE A 126 -25.75 4.04 3.36
N ILE A 127 -24.64 4.29 4.06
CA ILE A 127 -24.52 4.14 5.52
C ILE A 127 -24.09 5.46 6.14
N VAL A 128 -24.39 5.62 7.43
CA VAL A 128 -24.07 6.81 8.22
C VAL A 128 -23.21 6.41 9.42
N THR A 129 -22.06 7.05 9.54
CA THR A 129 -21.09 6.87 10.63
C THR A 129 -20.69 8.23 11.22
N PRO A 130 -20.04 8.31 12.39
CA PRO A 130 -19.48 9.56 12.89
C PRO A 130 -18.45 10.15 11.91
N LEU A 131 -18.47 11.48 11.71
CA LEU A 131 -17.47 12.17 10.91
C LEU A 131 -16.11 12.17 11.62
N GLN A 132 -15.03 11.81 10.91
CA GLN A 132 -13.66 11.84 11.45
C GLN A 132 -12.89 13.07 10.94
N LYS A 133 -12.13 13.73 11.82
CA LYS A 133 -11.25 14.85 11.47
C LYS A 133 -9.92 14.32 10.93
N LEU A 134 -9.89 14.04 9.63
CA LEU A 134 -8.78 13.44 8.91
C LEU A 134 -7.92 14.49 8.18
N GLY A 135 -6.60 14.43 8.41
CA GLY A 135 -5.63 15.18 7.63
C GLY A 135 -4.17 14.95 8.02
N LYS A 136 -3.32 15.94 7.71
CA LYS A 136 -1.84 15.84 7.76
C LYS A 136 -1.20 16.73 8.81
N ASP A 137 -2.03 17.46 9.55
CA ASP A 137 -1.59 18.48 10.48
C ASP A 137 -1.99 18.07 11.91
N PRO A 138 -1.05 17.61 12.75
CA PRO A 138 -1.37 17.10 14.09
C PRO A 138 -1.96 18.14 15.03
N ASP A 139 -1.88 19.43 14.69
CA ASP A 139 -2.46 20.53 15.50
C ASP A 139 -3.91 20.85 15.09
N LYS A 140 -4.39 20.31 13.96
CA LYS A 140 -5.74 20.58 13.39
C LYS A 140 -6.59 19.32 13.23
N ASP A 141 -5.95 18.20 12.91
CA ASP A 141 -6.57 16.93 12.57
C ASP A 141 -6.47 15.95 13.75
N GLU A 142 -7.51 15.14 13.98
CA GLU A 142 -7.49 14.10 15.03
C GLU A 142 -6.81 12.83 14.52
N TYR A 143 -7.00 12.52 13.23
CA TYR A 143 -6.52 11.32 12.58
C TYR A 143 -5.66 11.63 11.35
N ILE A 144 -4.74 10.71 11.07
CA ILE A 144 -4.04 10.57 9.78
C ILE A 144 -4.26 9.14 9.24
N ASP A 145 -4.36 9.02 7.92
CA ASP A 145 -4.41 7.73 7.23
C ASP A 145 -3.04 7.01 7.26
N ILE A 146 -3.03 5.68 7.35
CA ILE A 146 -1.78 4.88 7.40
C ILE A 146 -0.86 5.14 6.20
N SER A 147 -1.38 5.18 4.97
CA SER A 147 -0.59 5.42 3.77
C SER A 147 0.02 6.83 3.78
N ASP A 148 -0.72 7.83 4.25
CA ASP A 148 -0.20 9.19 4.43
C ASP A 148 0.84 9.29 5.57
N ALA A 149 0.66 8.58 6.68
CA ALA A 149 1.64 8.53 7.77
C ALA A 149 2.96 7.91 7.30
N LEU A 150 2.92 6.77 6.60
CA LEU A 150 4.12 6.15 6.01
C LEU A 150 4.77 7.06 4.96
N ARG A 151 3.98 7.77 4.17
CA ARG A 151 4.49 8.73 3.16
C ARG A 151 5.21 9.93 3.77
N LEU A 152 4.79 10.39 4.94
CA LEU A 152 5.45 11.48 5.68
C LEU A 152 6.67 11.02 6.50
N HIS A 153 6.70 9.76 6.93
CA HIS A 153 7.66 9.26 7.92
C HIS A 153 8.64 8.17 7.44
N ASN A 154 8.56 7.69 6.19
CA ASN A 154 9.53 6.73 5.63
C ASN A 154 10.97 7.30 5.58
N LEU A 155 11.96 6.40 5.57
CA LEU A 155 13.38 6.75 5.65
C LEU A 155 13.90 7.59 4.48
N ARG A 156 13.25 7.55 3.30
CA ARG A 156 13.57 8.48 2.21
C ARG A 156 13.07 9.88 2.53
N LYS A 157 11.82 10.03 2.96
CA LYS A 157 11.25 11.36 3.21
C LYS A 157 11.92 12.08 4.38
N ILE A 158 12.42 11.32 5.37
CA ILE A 158 13.30 11.84 6.41
C ILE A 158 14.63 12.32 5.82
N SER A 159 15.28 11.51 4.96
CA SER A 159 16.53 11.87 4.30
C SER A 159 16.42 13.14 3.45
N GLU A 160 15.33 13.29 2.69
CA GLU A 160 15.03 14.51 1.90
C GLU A 160 14.89 15.77 2.77
N LYS A 161 14.37 15.62 3.99
CA LYS A 161 14.09 16.75 4.90
C LYS A 161 15.32 17.22 5.67
N TYR A 162 16.26 16.33 5.96
CA TYR A 162 17.42 16.59 6.81
C TYR A 162 18.73 16.31 6.05
N SER A 163 19.12 17.22 5.15
CA SER A 163 20.33 17.12 4.33
C SER A 163 21.51 17.93 4.88
N GLY A 164 22.73 17.59 4.48
CA GLY A 164 23.96 18.28 4.93
C GLY A 164 24.46 17.83 6.31
N PRO A 165 25.43 18.55 6.91
CA PRO A 165 25.94 18.25 8.24
C PRO A 165 24.85 18.41 9.30
N LEU A 166 24.56 17.33 10.04
CA LEU A 166 23.41 17.25 10.92
C LEU A 166 23.70 17.89 12.27
N SER A 167 22.82 18.78 12.73
CA SER A 167 22.87 19.27 14.11
C SER A 167 22.30 18.25 15.09
N ALA A 168 22.57 18.42 16.39
CA ALA A 168 21.93 17.61 17.43
C ALA A 168 20.39 17.73 17.41
N ALA A 169 19.85 18.87 16.97
CA ALA A 169 18.41 19.07 16.81
C ALA A 169 17.86 18.27 15.62
N ASP A 170 18.61 18.18 14.51
CA ASP A 170 18.24 17.34 13.36
C ASP A 170 18.25 15.87 13.72
N LEU A 171 19.28 15.39 14.45
CA LEU A 171 19.35 14.01 14.93
C LEU A 171 18.18 13.64 15.85
N ALA A 172 17.78 14.53 16.75
CA ALA A 172 16.60 14.36 17.60
C ALA A 172 15.30 14.34 16.77
N ALA A 173 15.19 15.21 15.77
CA ALA A 173 14.01 15.27 14.90
C ALA A 173 13.90 14.06 13.96
N ILE A 174 15.02 13.59 13.39
CA ILE A 174 15.16 12.34 12.62
C ILE A 174 14.65 11.16 13.46
N ARG A 175 15.12 11.05 14.72
CA ARG A 175 14.65 10.01 15.64
C ARG A 175 13.15 10.09 15.89
N SER A 176 12.60 11.27 16.14
CA SER A 176 11.16 11.46 16.32
C SER A 176 10.37 11.06 15.06
N HIS A 177 10.86 11.42 13.86
CA HIS A 177 10.24 11.02 12.61
C HIS A 177 10.27 9.50 12.39
N MET A 178 11.38 8.83 12.70
CA MET A 178 11.49 7.36 12.62
C MET A 178 10.57 6.67 13.62
N ALA A 179 10.55 7.13 14.87
CA ALA A 179 9.65 6.61 15.90
C ALA A 179 8.18 6.73 15.47
N ARG A 180 7.75 7.87 14.90
CA ARG A 180 6.38 8.05 14.36
C ARG A 180 6.02 7.04 13.28
N GLY A 181 6.95 6.75 12.35
CA GLY A 181 6.70 5.76 11.30
C GLY A 181 6.58 4.33 11.83
N VAL A 182 7.41 3.94 12.81
CA VAL A 182 7.28 2.63 13.47
C VAL A 182 5.99 2.55 14.30
N ARG A 183 5.62 3.61 15.04
CA ARG A 183 4.34 3.69 15.77
C ARG A 183 3.15 3.51 14.83
N ALA A 184 3.18 4.12 13.64
CA ALA A 184 2.13 3.95 12.64
C ALA A 184 1.94 2.49 12.21
N LEU A 185 3.04 1.77 11.97
CA LEU A 185 3.03 0.34 11.65
C LEU A 185 2.52 -0.52 12.84
N CYS A 186 2.92 -0.21 14.08
CA CYS A 186 2.41 -0.90 15.27
C CYS A 186 0.90 -0.75 15.44
N LEU A 187 0.38 0.48 15.29
CA LEU A 187 -1.05 0.77 15.39
C LEU A 187 -1.87 0.13 14.27
N PHE A 188 -1.32 0.11 13.04
CA PHE A 188 -1.91 -0.63 11.92
C PHE A 188 -2.03 -2.13 12.22
N LEU A 189 -0.98 -2.76 12.76
CA LEU A 189 -1.01 -4.17 13.16
C LEU A 189 -2.00 -4.42 14.30
N GLN A 190 -2.08 -3.54 15.30
CA GLN A 190 -3.01 -3.69 16.41
C GLN A 190 -4.47 -3.66 15.95
N ALA A 191 -4.81 -2.79 14.98
CA ALA A 191 -6.12 -2.80 14.33
C ALA A 191 -6.40 -4.14 13.63
N HIS A 192 -5.43 -4.66 12.86
CA HIS A 192 -5.55 -5.95 12.18
C HIS A 192 -5.66 -7.15 13.13
N ILE A 193 -4.93 -7.15 14.25
CA ILE A 193 -5.09 -8.17 15.29
C ILE A 193 -6.50 -8.09 15.91
N THR A 194 -6.98 -6.89 16.20
CA THR A 194 -8.28 -6.67 16.86
C THR A 194 -9.45 -7.15 15.99
N ILE A 195 -9.40 -6.89 14.68
CA ILE A 195 -10.40 -7.40 13.73
C ILE A 195 -10.28 -8.92 13.52
N SER A 196 -9.06 -9.48 13.46
CA SER A 196 -8.84 -10.94 13.39
C SER A 196 -9.37 -11.68 14.61
N GLN A 197 -9.29 -11.10 15.82
CA GLN A 197 -9.91 -11.65 17.04
C GLN A 197 -11.45 -11.66 16.96
N ALA A 198 -12.05 -10.76 16.17
CA ALA A 198 -13.46 -10.78 15.86
C ALA A 198 -13.85 -11.84 14.80
N LEU A 199 -12.91 -12.67 14.31
CA LEU A 199 -13.10 -13.56 13.15
C LEU A 199 -13.47 -12.79 11.86
N LEU A 200 -12.91 -11.60 11.71
CA LEU A 200 -12.96 -10.80 10.49
C LEU A 200 -11.53 -10.60 9.98
N TYR A 201 -11.23 -11.03 8.76
CA TYR A 201 -9.91 -10.93 8.15
C TYR A 201 -9.90 -9.80 7.13
N ALA A 202 -9.44 -8.63 7.57
CA ALA A 202 -9.05 -7.55 6.67
C ALA A 202 -7.76 -7.95 5.96
N VAL A 203 -7.89 -8.28 4.68
CA VAL A 203 -6.77 -8.68 3.81
C VAL A 203 -6.13 -7.46 3.13
N ASP A 204 -6.77 -6.28 3.24
CA ASP A 204 -6.24 -5.04 2.67
C ASP A 204 -4.96 -4.59 3.39
N ASN A 205 -4.13 -3.92 2.61
CA ASN A 205 -2.69 -3.99 2.68
C ASN A 205 -2.13 -2.60 2.46
N LEU A 206 -2.47 -1.71 3.42
CA LEU A 206 -2.25 -0.26 3.40
C LEU A 206 -3.22 0.53 2.50
N GLY A 207 -4.33 -0.08 2.06
CA GLY A 207 -5.53 0.63 1.66
C GLY A 207 -5.96 1.66 2.72
N ASN A 208 -6.76 2.66 2.33
CA ASN A 208 -7.04 3.85 3.16
C ASN A 208 -8.09 3.57 4.26
N ASP A 209 -8.01 2.39 4.87
CA ASP A 209 -9.06 1.77 5.67
C ASP A 209 -8.75 1.87 7.17
N VAL A 210 -7.51 2.23 7.53
CA VAL A 210 -7.06 2.41 8.92
C VAL A 210 -6.61 3.84 9.16
N LEU A 211 -7.36 4.53 10.01
CA LEU A 211 -6.99 5.83 10.56
C LEU A 211 -6.22 5.67 11.87
N LEU A 212 -5.22 6.52 12.06
CA LEU A 212 -4.33 6.53 13.23
C LEU A 212 -4.53 7.83 14.00
N LYS A 213 -4.73 7.77 15.32
CA LYS A 213 -4.83 9.00 16.14
C LYS A 213 -3.48 9.71 16.13
N TRP A 214 -3.45 10.99 15.75
CA TRP A 214 -2.22 11.78 15.68
C TRP A 214 -1.43 11.76 16.99
N ARG A 215 -2.14 11.84 18.13
CA ARG A 215 -1.55 11.74 19.46
C ARG A 215 -0.78 10.43 19.68
N ALA A 216 -1.27 9.30 19.18
CA ALA A 216 -0.59 8.00 19.31
C ALA A 216 0.69 7.90 18.43
N LEU A 217 0.89 8.83 17.50
CA LEU A 217 2.15 8.95 16.76
C LEU A 217 3.11 9.92 17.47
N THR A 218 2.61 11.05 17.98
CA THR A 218 3.43 12.13 18.53
C THR A 218 3.85 11.94 19.99
N ASP A 219 2.94 11.49 20.85
CA ASP A 219 3.09 11.33 22.31
C ASP A 219 3.49 9.87 22.64
N GLU A 220 4.62 9.67 23.32
CA GLU A 220 5.13 8.32 23.63
C GLU A 220 4.35 7.62 24.73
N ASP A 221 4.03 8.35 25.80
CA ASP A 221 3.33 7.78 26.94
C ASP A 221 1.91 7.40 26.51
N PHE A 222 1.27 8.26 25.70
CA PHE A 222 0.01 7.91 25.06
C PHE A 222 0.17 6.70 24.12
N PHE A 223 1.18 6.66 23.24
CA PHE A 223 1.44 5.49 22.38
C PHE A 223 1.53 4.18 23.19
N ARG A 224 2.34 4.13 24.26
CA ARG A 224 2.49 2.93 25.10
C ARG A 224 1.22 2.57 25.88
N SER A 225 0.38 3.54 26.22
CA SER A 225 -0.92 3.28 26.85
C SER A 225 -1.99 2.73 25.89
N VAL A 226 -1.90 3.03 24.59
CA VAL A 226 -2.88 2.59 23.59
C VAL A 226 -2.41 1.38 22.77
N CYS A 227 -1.09 1.21 22.60
CA CYS A 227 -0.47 0.15 21.82
C CYS A 227 0.26 -0.84 22.72
N PHE A 228 -0.38 -1.99 22.92
CA PHE A 228 0.08 -3.09 23.75
C PHE A 228 -0.08 -4.40 22.97
N LEU A 229 0.68 -5.44 23.36
CA LEU A 229 0.45 -6.79 22.84
C LEU A 229 -0.87 -7.31 23.39
N PRO A 230 -1.91 -7.54 22.56
CA PRO A 230 -3.17 -8.05 23.06
C PRO A 230 -2.96 -9.49 23.53
N SER A 231 -3.51 -9.82 24.70
CA SER A 231 -3.48 -11.20 25.22
C SER A 231 -4.08 -12.14 24.18
N THR A 232 -3.38 -13.21 23.82
CA THR A 232 -3.90 -14.22 22.90
C THR A 232 -5.15 -14.85 23.52
N PRO A 233 -6.36 -14.63 22.96
CA PRO A 233 -7.56 -15.26 23.49
C PRO A 233 -7.43 -16.77 23.32
N SER A 234 -8.00 -17.54 24.26
CA SER A 234 -8.11 -18.98 24.07
C SER A 234 -8.92 -19.25 22.78
N PRO A 235 -8.54 -20.23 21.94
CA PRO A 235 -9.36 -20.63 20.80
C PRO A 235 -10.81 -20.96 21.20
N ALA A 236 -11.03 -21.44 22.43
CA ALA A 236 -12.35 -21.73 22.99
C ALA A 236 -13.15 -20.47 23.43
N GLN A 237 -12.58 -19.27 23.31
CA GLN A 237 -13.18 -17.98 23.72
C GLN A 237 -13.31 -16.98 22.57
N LEU A 238 -12.94 -17.37 21.34
CA LEU A 238 -13.19 -16.57 20.14
C LEU A 238 -14.65 -16.72 19.68
N PRO A 239 -15.26 -15.69 19.05
CA PRO A 239 -14.70 -14.37 18.74
C PRO A 239 -14.68 -13.40 19.94
N ALA A 240 -13.77 -12.43 19.92
CA ALA A 240 -13.66 -11.39 20.95
C ALA A 240 -13.17 -10.05 20.38
N LEU A 241 -13.57 -8.92 20.97
CA LEU A 241 -13.05 -7.60 20.59
C LEU A 241 -11.90 -7.14 21.50
N GLY A 242 -10.69 -7.08 20.95
CA GLY A 242 -9.57 -6.37 21.58
C GLY A 242 -9.82 -4.87 21.73
N ARG A 243 -9.06 -4.19 22.61
CA ARG A 243 -9.03 -2.72 22.65
C ARG A 243 -7.99 -2.22 21.65
N CYS A 244 -8.33 -1.18 20.88
CA CYS A 244 -7.44 -0.56 19.92
C CYS A 244 -7.62 0.98 19.90
N PRO A 245 -7.48 1.68 21.04
CA PRO A 245 -7.86 3.09 21.12
C PRO A 245 -6.91 4.06 20.38
N GLY A 246 -5.82 3.57 19.79
CA GLY A 246 -4.88 4.36 18.98
C GLY A 246 -5.14 4.35 17.47
N ALA A 247 -5.98 3.44 16.97
CA ALA A 247 -6.32 3.31 15.56
C ALA A 247 -7.82 3.06 15.36
N LEU A 248 -8.30 3.19 14.13
CA LEU A 248 -9.71 3.08 13.78
C LEU A 248 -9.85 2.48 12.38
N ILE A 249 -10.51 1.32 12.27
CA ILE A 249 -10.89 0.75 10.98
C ILE A 249 -12.16 1.47 10.50
N ILE A 250 -12.07 2.14 9.35
CA ILE A 250 -13.12 2.97 8.77
C ILE A 250 -13.77 2.38 7.51
N ASP A 251 -13.16 1.37 6.91
CA ASP A 251 -13.78 0.57 5.85
C ASP A 251 -13.79 -0.91 6.26
N LEU A 252 -14.99 -1.47 6.40
CA LEU A 252 -15.20 -2.90 6.66
C LEU A 252 -15.75 -3.61 5.42
N ALA A 253 -15.83 -2.97 4.24
CA ALA A 253 -16.33 -3.58 3.01
C ALA A 253 -15.45 -4.75 2.51
N ASN A 254 -14.20 -4.83 2.96
CA ASN A 254 -13.20 -5.82 2.52
C ASN A 254 -12.82 -6.82 3.63
N ALA A 255 -13.40 -6.70 4.84
CA ALA A 255 -13.07 -7.56 5.98
C ALA A 255 -13.83 -8.89 5.91
N LEU A 256 -13.19 -9.92 5.36
CA LEU A 256 -13.81 -11.22 5.10
C LEU A 256 -14.22 -11.92 6.39
N LYS A 257 -15.39 -12.57 6.40
CA LYS A 257 -15.85 -13.30 7.59
C LYS A 257 -15.20 -14.68 7.64
N ALA A 258 -14.53 -15.01 8.75
CA ALA A 258 -13.97 -16.32 8.96
C ALA A 258 -15.00 -17.32 9.52
N GLU A 259 -14.85 -18.58 9.13
CA GLU A 259 -15.58 -19.74 9.64
C GLU A 259 -14.60 -20.83 10.08
N GLU A 260 -15.09 -21.93 10.67
CA GLU A 260 -14.23 -23.02 11.12
C GLU A 260 -13.59 -23.73 9.91
N THR A 261 -12.26 -23.83 9.90
CA THR A 261 -11.52 -24.41 8.79
C THR A 261 -11.80 -25.91 8.65
N PRO A 262 -11.98 -26.45 7.42
CA PRO A 262 -12.01 -27.89 7.19
C PRO A 262 -10.75 -28.59 7.70
N GLU A 263 -10.89 -29.80 8.25
CA GLU A 263 -9.79 -30.51 8.92
C GLU A 263 -8.54 -30.66 8.03
N GLU A 264 -8.74 -30.93 6.74
CA GLU A 264 -7.71 -31.03 5.69
C GLU A 264 -6.90 -29.75 5.43
N CYS A 265 -7.38 -28.56 5.84
CA CYS A 265 -6.68 -27.29 5.67
C CYS A 265 -6.12 -26.72 6.99
N ARG A 266 -6.51 -27.27 8.16
CA ARG A 266 -6.20 -26.68 9.48
C ARG A 266 -4.71 -26.48 9.76
N GLU A 267 -3.87 -27.38 9.27
CA GLU A 267 -2.42 -27.30 9.47
C GLU A 267 -1.80 -26.10 8.74
N SER A 268 -2.25 -25.79 7.53
CA SER A 268 -1.64 -24.77 6.67
C SER A 268 -2.13 -23.35 6.94
N ILE A 269 -3.42 -23.19 7.28
CA ILE A 269 -4.08 -21.87 7.43
C ILE A 269 -4.69 -21.62 8.82
N GLY A 270 -4.61 -22.58 9.73
CA GLY A 270 -5.12 -22.48 11.10
C GLY A 270 -6.59 -22.89 11.26
N PRO A 271 -7.13 -22.83 12.50
CA PRO A 271 -8.45 -23.37 12.85
C PRO A 271 -9.65 -22.54 12.33
N TYR A 272 -9.41 -21.30 11.91
CA TYR A 272 -10.43 -20.43 11.30
C TYR A 272 -9.89 -19.81 10.02
N ALA A 273 -10.74 -19.77 8.99
CA ALA A 273 -10.40 -19.26 7.67
C ALA A 273 -11.60 -18.54 7.06
N ALA A 274 -11.37 -17.46 6.32
CA ALA A 274 -12.38 -16.90 5.44
C ALA A 274 -12.47 -17.74 4.16
N ARG A 275 -13.60 -18.41 3.96
CA ARG A 275 -13.93 -19.10 2.71
C ARG A 275 -14.51 -18.11 1.71
N VAL A 276 -13.83 -17.95 0.58
CA VAL A 276 -14.22 -17.01 -0.48
C VAL A 276 -14.48 -17.75 -1.79
N PRO A 277 -15.69 -17.63 -2.39
CA PRO A 277 -15.97 -18.23 -3.69
C PRO A 277 -15.04 -17.72 -4.80
N THR A 278 -14.67 -18.58 -5.75
CA THR A 278 -13.90 -18.15 -6.94
C THR A 278 -14.76 -17.46 -8.00
N ASP A 279 -16.09 -17.55 -7.89
CA ASP A 279 -17.03 -16.81 -8.73
C ASP A 279 -17.42 -15.46 -8.10
N ALA A 280 -17.42 -14.39 -8.89
CA ALA A 280 -17.68 -13.04 -8.41
C ALA A 280 -19.14 -12.83 -7.97
N ARG A 281 -20.10 -13.50 -8.61
CA ARG A 281 -21.50 -13.44 -8.23
C ARG A 281 -21.73 -14.17 -6.90
N ASP A 282 -21.12 -15.33 -6.72
CA ASP A 282 -21.18 -16.05 -5.45
C ASP A 282 -20.53 -15.24 -4.31
N GLN A 283 -19.44 -14.50 -4.58
CA GLN A 283 -18.87 -13.55 -3.62
C GLN A 283 -19.85 -12.44 -3.22
N GLU A 284 -20.56 -11.87 -4.19
CA GLU A 284 -21.57 -10.82 -3.95
C GLU A 284 -22.77 -11.36 -3.17
N GLU A 285 -23.32 -12.53 -3.55
CA GLU A 285 -24.44 -13.18 -2.87
C GLU A 285 -24.08 -13.62 -1.44
N GLN A 286 -22.82 -14.03 -1.19
CA GLN A 286 -22.33 -14.42 0.14
C GLN A 286 -21.73 -13.25 0.94
N LEU A 287 -21.64 -12.05 0.36
CA LEU A 287 -20.98 -10.86 0.94
C LEU A 287 -19.49 -11.09 1.32
N GLN A 288 -18.82 -12.04 0.65
CA GLN A 288 -17.39 -12.38 0.81
C GLN A 288 -16.57 -11.79 -0.35
N VAL A 289 -16.72 -10.50 -0.59
CA VAL A 289 -16.15 -9.84 -1.78
C VAL A 289 -14.68 -9.47 -1.58
N LEU A 290 -13.81 -9.93 -2.49
CA LEU A 290 -12.39 -9.57 -2.54
C LEU A 290 -12.18 -8.24 -3.29
N ALA A 291 -12.38 -7.11 -2.62
CA ALA A 291 -11.68 -5.90 -3.00
C ALA A 291 -10.31 -5.88 -2.31
N LEU A 292 -9.27 -5.97 -3.12
CA LEU A 292 -7.89 -5.80 -2.71
C LEU A 292 -7.32 -4.62 -3.48
N THR A 293 -6.64 -3.73 -2.78
CA THR A 293 -5.79 -2.73 -3.43
C THR A 293 -4.81 -3.47 -4.37
N PRO A 294 -4.76 -3.11 -5.67
CA PRO A 294 -3.70 -3.59 -6.55
C PRO A 294 -2.34 -3.30 -5.94
N PHE A 295 -1.32 -4.09 -6.29
CA PHE A 295 0.05 -3.92 -5.82
C PHE A 295 0.33 -4.41 -4.39
N ALA A 296 -0.55 -5.17 -3.74
CA ALA A 296 -0.22 -5.77 -2.44
C ALA A 296 -1.05 -7.01 -2.04
N ALA A 297 -1.84 -7.57 -2.94
CA ALA A 297 -2.65 -8.77 -2.71
C ALA A 297 -1.77 -9.95 -2.22
N PRO A 298 -2.18 -10.75 -1.21
CA PRO A 298 -1.41 -11.92 -0.80
C PRO A 298 -1.60 -13.09 -1.78
N PRO A 299 -0.61 -14.01 -1.91
CA PRO A 299 -0.61 -15.10 -2.89
C PRO A 299 -1.86 -15.95 -3.00
N GLU A 300 -2.50 -16.27 -1.88
CA GLU A 300 -3.74 -17.03 -1.82
C GLU A 300 -4.93 -16.34 -2.52
N THR A 301 -4.85 -15.05 -2.83
CA THR A 301 -5.94 -14.29 -3.50
C THR A 301 -5.77 -14.16 -5.02
N SER A 302 -4.61 -14.54 -5.57
CA SER A 302 -4.28 -14.35 -7.00
C SER A 302 -5.32 -14.95 -7.94
N VAL A 303 -5.80 -16.17 -7.64
CA VAL A 303 -6.76 -16.89 -8.49
C VAL A 303 -8.13 -16.21 -8.54
N GLY A 304 -8.63 -15.71 -7.41
CA GLY A 304 -9.89 -14.97 -7.35
C GLY A 304 -9.82 -13.62 -8.06
N ARG A 305 -8.64 -12.98 -8.01
CA ARG A 305 -8.39 -11.68 -8.62
C ARG A 305 -8.13 -11.75 -10.12
N TRP A 306 -7.52 -12.83 -10.61
CA TRP A 306 -7.29 -13.09 -12.03
C TRP A 306 -8.55 -12.87 -12.88
N ARG A 307 -9.64 -13.59 -12.55
CA ARG A 307 -10.93 -13.55 -13.29
C ARG A 307 -11.52 -12.15 -13.42
N ALA A 308 -11.35 -11.30 -12.40
CA ALA A 308 -11.82 -9.91 -12.45
C ALA A 308 -11.02 -9.08 -13.45
N VAL A 309 -9.71 -9.27 -13.52
CA VAL A 309 -8.80 -8.42 -14.29
C VAL A 309 -8.67 -8.85 -15.77
N CYS A 310 -8.83 -10.14 -16.13
CA CYS A 310 -8.86 -10.55 -17.56
C CYS A 310 -9.90 -9.77 -18.38
N ASN A 311 -11.04 -9.48 -17.74
CA ASN A 311 -12.14 -8.74 -18.35
C ASN A 311 -11.79 -7.27 -18.62
N HIS A 312 -10.76 -6.73 -17.94
CA HIS A 312 -10.24 -5.38 -18.09
C HIS A 312 -9.00 -5.32 -19.01
N THR A 313 -8.23 -6.39 -19.14
CA THR A 313 -6.95 -6.40 -19.88
C THR A 313 -7.03 -6.84 -21.33
N ARG A 314 -8.22 -7.20 -21.86
CA ARG A 314 -8.43 -7.69 -23.25
C ARG A 314 -7.62 -6.89 -24.27
N ALA A 315 -6.86 -7.60 -25.11
CA ALA A 315 -5.94 -6.98 -26.06
C ALA A 315 -6.68 -6.41 -27.28
N ALA A 316 -6.04 -5.47 -27.99
CA ALA A 316 -6.60 -4.87 -29.20
C ALA A 316 -6.54 -5.78 -30.45
N GLN A 317 -5.88 -6.94 -30.37
CA GLN A 317 -5.71 -7.89 -31.47
C GLN A 317 -6.07 -9.32 -31.04
N PRO A 318 -7.03 -10.01 -31.71
CA PRO A 318 -7.53 -11.31 -31.28
C PRO A 318 -6.47 -12.42 -31.19
N ASP A 319 -5.50 -12.45 -32.10
CA ASP A 319 -4.50 -13.53 -32.14
C ASP A 319 -3.47 -13.39 -31.00
N GLN A 320 -3.15 -12.15 -30.63
CA GLN A 320 -2.32 -11.86 -29.44
C GLN A 320 -3.10 -12.14 -28.15
N GLU A 321 -4.40 -11.78 -28.12
CA GLU A 321 -5.30 -12.12 -27.00
C GLU A 321 -5.35 -13.64 -26.79
N ALA A 322 -5.51 -14.43 -27.86
CA ALA A 322 -5.56 -15.89 -27.77
C ALA A 322 -4.27 -16.51 -27.22
N ALA A 323 -3.10 -16.10 -27.74
CA ALA A 323 -1.81 -16.62 -27.29
C ALA A 323 -1.46 -16.19 -25.85
N GLU A 324 -1.79 -14.95 -25.47
CA GLU A 324 -1.61 -14.44 -24.12
C GLU A 324 -2.54 -15.21 -23.15
N MET A 325 -3.82 -15.37 -23.48
CA MET A 325 -4.80 -16.09 -22.65
C MET A 325 -4.44 -17.58 -22.44
N VAL A 326 -3.90 -18.29 -23.43
CA VAL A 326 -3.38 -19.66 -23.24
C VAL A 326 -2.29 -19.65 -22.17
N ARG A 327 -1.25 -18.82 -22.33
CA ARG A 327 -0.12 -18.75 -21.39
C ARG A 327 -0.54 -18.46 -19.96
N ILE A 328 -1.54 -17.60 -19.77
CA ILE A 328 -1.99 -17.27 -18.41
C ILE A 328 -2.93 -18.34 -17.84
N ASN A 329 -3.72 -19.04 -18.67
CA ASN A 329 -4.47 -20.19 -18.21
C ASN A 329 -3.52 -21.30 -17.68
N ASP A 330 -2.42 -21.58 -18.39
CA ASP A 330 -1.41 -22.55 -17.94
C ASP A 330 -0.81 -22.15 -16.58
N LEU A 331 -0.45 -20.87 -16.42
CA LEU A 331 0.11 -20.31 -15.19
C LEU A 331 -0.91 -20.29 -14.03
N MET A 332 -2.20 -20.10 -14.35
CA MET A 332 -3.31 -20.17 -13.41
C MET A 332 -3.61 -21.61 -12.95
N ASP A 333 -3.48 -22.60 -13.83
CA ASP A 333 -3.58 -24.01 -13.47
C ASP A 333 -2.42 -24.43 -12.55
N PHE A 334 -1.19 -23.99 -12.86
CA PHE A 334 -0.02 -24.16 -11.99
C PHE A 334 -0.23 -23.54 -10.61
N MET A 335 -0.67 -22.28 -10.55
CA MET A 335 -0.99 -21.61 -9.28
C MET A 335 -2.11 -22.30 -8.50
N THR A 336 -3.16 -22.74 -9.20
CA THR A 336 -4.29 -23.45 -8.58
C THR A 336 -3.79 -24.74 -7.91
N ALA A 337 -2.95 -25.52 -8.60
CA ALA A 337 -2.32 -26.70 -8.01
C ALA A 337 -1.42 -26.34 -6.80
N ALA A 338 -0.62 -25.28 -6.89
CA ALA A 338 0.22 -24.82 -5.78
C ALA A 338 -0.61 -24.37 -4.55
N MET A 339 -1.74 -23.69 -4.76
CA MET A 339 -2.67 -23.29 -3.69
C MET A 339 -3.41 -24.48 -3.07
N GLN A 340 -3.78 -25.48 -3.87
CA GLN A 340 -4.34 -26.74 -3.38
C GLN A 340 -3.32 -27.51 -2.51
N ILE A 341 -2.06 -27.60 -2.94
CA ILE A 341 -0.97 -28.19 -2.15
C ILE A 341 -0.76 -27.44 -0.81
N ARG A 342 -0.92 -26.12 -0.81
CA ARG A 342 -0.82 -25.27 0.40
C ARG A 342 -2.10 -25.23 1.25
N GLY A 343 -3.15 -25.94 0.87
CA GLY A 343 -4.44 -25.91 1.59
C GLY A 343 -5.18 -24.57 1.55
N THR A 344 -4.81 -23.64 0.67
CA THR A 344 -5.44 -22.32 0.53
C THR A 344 -6.54 -22.30 -0.54
N MET A 345 -6.87 -23.44 -1.13
CA MET A 345 -7.90 -23.57 -2.15
C MET A 345 -8.55 -24.96 -2.09
N THR A 346 -9.86 -25.02 -2.34
CA THR A 346 -10.59 -26.29 -2.35
C THR A 346 -10.17 -27.19 -3.52
N TRP A 347 -10.25 -28.50 -3.33
CA TRP A 347 -9.96 -29.51 -4.37
C TRP A 347 -10.82 -29.35 -5.63
N ASP A 348 -12.07 -28.94 -5.46
CA ASP A 348 -13.03 -28.67 -6.55
C ASP A 348 -12.87 -27.27 -7.20
N ARG A 349 -11.92 -26.46 -6.71
CA ARG A 349 -11.62 -25.10 -7.18
C ARG A 349 -12.75 -24.08 -7.02
N THR A 350 -13.78 -24.39 -6.22
CA THR A 350 -14.93 -23.49 -5.99
C THR A 350 -14.65 -22.37 -4.99
N ALA A 351 -13.72 -22.55 -4.05
CA ALA A 351 -13.39 -21.55 -3.04
C ALA A 351 -11.89 -21.47 -2.70
N ILE A 352 -11.49 -20.28 -2.29
CA ILE A 352 -10.19 -19.95 -1.69
C ILE A 352 -10.39 -19.88 -0.18
N TYR A 353 -9.38 -20.31 0.58
CA TYR A 353 -9.31 -20.10 2.02
C TYR A 353 -8.23 -19.10 2.38
N ILE A 354 -8.61 -18.10 3.17
CA ILE A 354 -7.73 -17.01 3.61
C ILE A 354 -7.62 -17.08 5.12
N GLY A 355 -6.42 -17.41 5.61
CA GLY A 355 -6.10 -17.49 7.04
C GLY A 355 -5.68 -16.15 7.65
N PRO A 356 -5.46 -16.10 8.98
CA PRO A 356 -5.07 -14.88 9.69
C PRO A 356 -3.68 -14.33 9.29
N THR A 357 -2.80 -15.15 8.71
CA THR A 357 -1.48 -14.72 8.20
C THR A 357 -1.54 -14.03 6.84
N ALA A 358 -2.71 -13.90 6.22
CA ALA A 358 -2.89 -13.09 5.00
C ALA A 358 -2.57 -11.61 5.23
N ALA A 359 -3.01 -11.04 6.37
CA ALA A 359 -2.72 -9.65 6.74
C ALA A 359 -1.22 -9.40 7.01
N SER A 360 -0.44 -10.43 7.34
CA SER A 360 1.02 -10.32 7.53
C SER A 360 1.70 -9.85 6.24
N TRP A 361 1.22 -10.28 5.07
CA TRP A 361 1.73 -9.86 3.77
C TRP A 361 1.60 -8.34 3.57
N GLY A 362 0.43 -7.78 3.86
CA GLY A 362 0.18 -6.34 3.81
C GLY A 362 1.08 -5.55 4.78
N ALA A 363 1.27 -6.06 5.99
CA ALA A 363 2.21 -5.49 6.95
C ALA A 363 3.66 -5.52 6.42
N GLY A 364 4.08 -6.61 5.77
CA GLY A 364 5.39 -6.75 5.13
C GLY A 364 5.64 -5.67 4.08
N HIS A 365 4.66 -5.40 3.21
CA HIS A 365 4.73 -4.29 2.26
C HIS A 365 4.80 -2.91 2.94
N GLY A 366 4.11 -2.71 4.08
CA GLY A 366 4.16 -1.47 4.86
C GLY A 366 5.52 -1.20 5.47
N ILE A 367 6.11 -2.22 6.08
CA ILE A 367 7.45 -2.16 6.66
C ILE A 367 8.48 -1.93 5.54
N ARG A 368 8.37 -2.63 4.41
CA ARG A 368 9.22 -2.42 3.23
C ARG A 368 9.11 -0.99 2.69
N TYR A 369 7.89 -0.43 2.57
CA TYR A 369 7.68 0.94 2.11
C TYR A 369 8.34 1.95 3.07
N TYR A 370 8.16 1.76 4.38
CA TYR A 370 8.80 2.61 5.39
C TYR A 370 10.34 2.63 5.26
N VAL A 371 10.98 1.48 5.01
CA VAL A 371 12.44 1.40 4.89
C VAL A 371 12.96 1.95 3.55
N SER A 372 12.37 1.54 2.42
CA SER A 372 12.85 1.88 1.07
C SER A 372 12.44 3.29 0.60
N GLY A 373 11.29 3.79 1.08
CA GLY A 373 10.59 4.94 0.51
C GLY A 373 9.82 4.64 -0.78
N ASP A 374 9.79 3.38 -1.25
CA ASP A 374 9.04 2.95 -2.43
C ASP A 374 7.84 2.09 -2.05
N ASN A 375 6.63 2.64 -2.15
CA ASN A 375 5.40 1.85 -2.17
C ASN A 375 5.41 0.90 -3.38
N TYR A 376 4.59 -0.15 -3.35
CA TYR A 376 4.65 -1.15 -4.43
C TYR A 376 4.19 -0.57 -5.77
N LYS A 377 3.23 0.37 -5.82
CA LYS A 377 2.90 1.07 -7.08
C LYS A 377 4.17 1.69 -7.72
N MET A 378 5.12 2.21 -6.95
CA MET A 378 6.40 2.69 -7.51
C MET A 378 7.36 1.57 -7.95
N VAL A 379 7.26 0.36 -7.37
CA VAL A 379 8.01 -0.82 -7.83
C VAL A 379 7.51 -1.27 -9.21
N THR A 380 6.20 -1.32 -9.43
CA THR A 380 5.62 -1.61 -10.75
C THR A 380 5.80 -0.45 -11.72
N LEU A 381 5.64 0.80 -11.28
CA LEU A 381 5.78 1.99 -12.14
C LEU A 381 7.21 2.33 -12.56
N GLN A 382 8.26 1.78 -11.94
CA GLN A 382 9.61 2.00 -12.47
C GLN A 382 9.81 1.43 -13.88
N LYS A 383 9.01 0.45 -14.31
CA LYS A 383 8.98 0.01 -15.71
C LYS A 383 8.28 0.99 -16.67
N ASN A 384 7.64 2.04 -16.14
CA ASN A 384 6.71 2.93 -16.83
C ASN A 384 7.08 4.43 -16.77
N LEU A 385 8.35 4.80 -16.54
CA LEU A 385 8.81 6.21 -16.58
C LEU A 385 8.37 6.94 -17.87
N LYS A 386 8.32 6.21 -19.00
CA LYS A 386 7.79 6.64 -20.28
C LYS A 386 6.34 7.17 -20.22
N TRP A 387 5.49 6.60 -19.37
CA TRP A 387 4.10 7.02 -19.18
C TRP A 387 4.00 8.26 -18.29
N ASP A 388 4.78 8.35 -17.21
CA ASP A 388 4.91 9.57 -16.40
C ASP A 388 5.34 10.77 -17.27
N ILE A 389 6.32 10.57 -18.17
CA ILE A 389 6.77 11.58 -19.15
C ILE A 389 5.63 11.93 -20.12
N LYS A 390 5.01 10.94 -20.77
CA LYS A 390 3.91 11.17 -21.74
C LYS A 390 2.72 11.90 -21.12
N ILE A 391 2.34 11.54 -19.88
CA ILE A 391 1.28 12.20 -19.12
C ILE A 391 1.67 13.66 -18.81
N ARG A 392 2.93 13.92 -18.47
CA ARG A 392 3.46 15.27 -18.23
C ARG A 392 3.45 16.12 -19.50
N GLU A 393 4.00 15.62 -20.61
CA GLU A 393 3.98 16.28 -21.93
C GLU A 393 2.55 16.54 -22.45
N ALA A 394 1.60 15.66 -22.15
CA ALA A 394 0.19 15.85 -22.48
C ALA A 394 -0.46 16.93 -21.59
N LYS A 395 -0.12 16.99 -20.30
CA LYS A 395 -0.56 18.05 -19.36
C LYS A 395 0.01 19.42 -19.74
N GLU A 396 1.31 19.50 -20.00
CA GLU A 396 2.01 20.73 -20.41
C GLU A 396 1.56 21.22 -21.79
N GLY A 397 1.31 20.29 -22.72
CA GLY A 397 0.73 20.60 -24.03
C GLY A 397 -0.76 20.94 -24.01
N GLY A 398 -1.45 20.85 -22.86
CA GLY A 398 -2.88 21.15 -22.74
C GLY A 398 -3.81 20.16 -23.47
N ARG A 399 -3.45 18.86 -23.51
CA ARG A 399 -4.11 17.80 -24.27
C ARG A 399 -4.82 16.80 -23.33
N PRO A 400 -6.00 17.15 -22.76
CA PRO A 400 -6.64 16.35 -21.71
C PRO A 400 -7.03 14.94 -22.16
N ASP A 401 -7.42 14.75 -23.42
CA ASP A 401 -7.80 13.44 -23.95
C ASP A 401 -6.59 12.49 -24.03
N GLU A 402 -5.40 13.02 -24.37
CA GLU A 402 -4.15 12.25 -24.34
C GLU A 402 -3.70 11.92 -22.92
N VAL A 403 -3.93 12.82 -21.97
CA VAL A 403 -3.73 12.55 -20.54
C VAL A 403 -4.60 11.40 -20.08
N GLN A 404 -5.90 11.46 -20.37
CA GLN A 404 -6.85 10.42 -19.96
C GLN A 404 -6.52 9.06 -20.60
N ALA A 405 -6.19 9.03 -21.89
CA ALA A 405 -5.79 7.80 -22.58
C ALA A 405 -4.46 7.23 -22.05
N ALA A 406 -3.51 8.09 -21.67
CA ALA A 406 -2.24 7.66 -21.09
C ALA A 406 -2.40 7.17 -19.64
N GLU A 407 -3.22 7.83 -18.82
CA GLU A 407 -3.54 7.39 -17.45
C GLU A 407 -4.30 6.05 -17.45
N GLN A 408 -5.22 5.82 -18.41
CA GLN A 408 -5.93 4.54 -18.57
C GLN A 408 -5.01 3.39 -19.01
N GLU A 409 -4.08 3.63 -19.94
CA GLU A 409 -3.13 2.59 -20.37
C GLU A 409 -2.04 2.34 -19.31
N GLU A 410 -1.63 3.36 -18.53
CA GLU A 410 -0.80 3.18 -17.33
C GLU A 410 -1.51 2.25 -16.32
N GLU A 411 -2.78 2.49 -16.02
CA GLU A 411 -3.60 1.69 -15.11
C GLU A 411 -3.71 0.23 -15.61
N ARG A 412 -4.08 0.02 -16.88
CA ARG A 412 -4.19 -1.32 -17.49
C ARG A 412 -2.86 -2.10 -17.48
N LEU A 413 -1.75 -1.43 -17.80
CA LEU A 413 -0.42 -2.06 -17.77
C LEU A 413 0.04 -2.36 -16.35
N ALA A 414 -0.25 -1.48 -15.40
CA ALA A 414 0.09 -1.67 -14.01
C ALA A 414 -0.71 -2.85 -13.42
N ASP A 415 -2.02 -2.95 -13.68
CA ASP A 415 -2.83 -4.12 -13.31
C ASP A 415 -2.29 -5.42 -13.92
N ARG A 416 -1.92 -5.43 -15.21
CA ARG A 416 -1.33 -6.62 -15.85
C ARG A 416 0.02 -7.02 -15.23
N MET A 417 0.87 -6.04 -14.94
CA MET A 417 2.13 -6.29 -14.24
C MET A 417 1.92 -6.78 -12.82
N ASP A 418 0.94 -6.23 -12.12
CA ASP A 418 0.58 -6.68 -10.78
C ASP A 418 0.13 -8.12 -10.78
N LEU A 419 -0.80 -8.48 -11.68
CA LEU A 419 -1.17 -9.88 -11.92
C LEU A 419 0.05 -10.75 -12.22
N THR A 420 0.95 -10.30 -13.09
CA THR A 420 2.15 -11.09 -13.44
C THR A 420 3.00 -11.36 -12.20
N ASN A 421 3.29 -10.33 -11.39
CA ASN A 421 3.96 -10.49 -10.10
C ASN A 421 3.14 -11.38 -9.14
N CYS A 422 1.81 -11.26 -9.17
CA CYS A 422 0.87 -12.08 -8.41
C CYS A 422 0.82 -13.55 -8.87
N LEU A 423 1.41 -13.88 -10.02
CA LEU A 423 1.50 -15.23 -10.54
C LEU A 423 2.93 -15.81 -10.36
N THR A 424 3.94 -14.96 -10.13
CA THR A 424 5.36 -15.32 -10.02
C THR A 424 6.00 -14.78 -8.73
N TRP A 425 5.34 -14.95 -7.59
CA TRP A 425 5.81 -14.44 -6.29
C TRP A 425 7.22 -14.93 -5.91
N GLN A 426 7.51 -16.20 -6.22
CA GLN A 426 8.79 -16.87 -5.98
C GLN A 426 9.97 -16.05 -6.52
N ASP A 427 9.84 -15.57 -7.75
CA ASP A 427 10.86 -14.79 -8.43
C ASP A 427 10.77 -13.31 -8.06
N PHE A 428 9.54 -12.79 -7.87
CA PHE A 428 9.29 -11.37 -7.66
C PHE A 428 9.70 -10.88 -6.26
N VAL A 429 9.34 -11.58 -5.19
CA VAL A 429 9.60 -11.14 -3.80
C VAL A 429 11.11 -10.94 -3.55
N PRO A 430 12.03 -11.82 -3.96
CA PRO A 430 13.47 -11.57 -3.86
C PRO A 430 13.92 -10.26 -4.51
N THR A 431 13.30 -9.83 -5.63
CA THR A 431 13.67 -8.56 -6.29
C THR A 431 13.34 -7.32 -5.47
N LEU A 432 12.49 -7.44 -4.44
CA LEU A 432 12.10 -6.36 -3.53
C LEU A 432 13.18 -6.02 -2.49
N PHE A 433 14.25 -6.83 -2.42
CA PHE A 433 15.34 -6.71 -1.47
C PHE A 433 16.70 -6.65 -2.21
N GLU A 434 17.71 -6.09 -1.55
CA GLU A 434 19.10 -6.13 -1.98
C GLU A 434 19.74 -7.46 -1.51
N PRO A 435 20.93 -7.85 -2.01
CA PRO A 435 21.58 -9.11 -1.62
C PRO A 435 21.96 -9.24 -0.13
N ASP A 436 22.01 -8.12 0.61
CA ASP A 436 22.21 -8.08 2.06
C ASP A 436 20.90 -8.21 2.87
N GLY A 437 19.76 -8.40 2.20
CA GLY A 437 18.43 -8.49 2.80
C GLY A 437 17.76 -7.13 3.09
N MET A 438 18.38 -6.00 2.74
CA MET A 438 17.80 -4.68 2.94
C MET A 438 16.67 -4.40 1.94
N ALA A 439 15.62 -3.69 2.35
CA ALA A 439 14.52 -3.32 1.45
C ALA A 439 15.03 -2.48 0.26
N LYS A 440 14.85 -3.01 -0.95
CA LYS A 440 15.41 -2.41 -2.18
C LYS A 440 14.82 -1.05 -2.46
N THR A 441 15.72 -0.12 -2.76
CA THR A 441 15.42 1.25 -3.15
C THR A 441 15.48 1.34 -4.67
N PHE A 442 14.34 1.60 -5.28
CA PHE A 442 14.16 1.64 -6.73
C PHE A 442 14.54 3.02 -7.28
N ARG A 443 14.11 4.11 -6.63
CA ARG A 443 14.52 5.48 -7.00
C ARG A 443 15.94 5.81 -6.52
N ARG A 444 16.88 5.99 -7.46
CA ARG A 444 18.31 6.21 -7.18
C ARG A 444 18.68 7.62 -6.70
N LYS A 445 17.94 8.68 -7.10
CA LYS A 445 18.34 10.08 -6.87
C LYS A 445 18.42 10.50 -5.40
N VAL A 446 17.61 9.93 -4.51
CA VAL A 446 17.68 10.20 -3.07
C VAL A 446 17.93 8.92 -2.30
N LYS A 447 19.12 8.84 -1.70
CA LYS A 447 19.49 7.78 -0.76
C LYS A 447 18.56 7.85 0.48
N PRO A 448 17.84 6.77 0.83
CA PRO A 448 17.14 6.68 2.11
C PRO A 448 18.13 6.83 3.26
N LEU A 449 17.64 7.22 4.44
CA LEU A 449 18.47 7.56 5.59
C LEU A 449 19.54 6.50 5.93
N HIS A 450 19.18 5.21 5.84
CA HIS A 450 20.07 4.08 6.11
C HIS A 450 21.16 3.87 5.03
N LYS A 451 21.02 4.43 3.82
CA LYS A 451 22.04 4.36 2.76
C LYS A 451 23.00 5.56 2.76
N ARG A 452 22.96 6.39 3.80
CA ARG A 452 23.92 7.49 3.99
C ARG A 452 25.08 7.04 4.90
N GLU A 453 26.17 7.81 4.87
CA GLU A 453 27.45 7.41 5.48
C GLU A 453 27.86 8.25 6.70
N GLU A 454 27.05 9.22 7.13
CA GLU A 454 27.30 9.97 8.36
C GLU A 454 27.39 9.03 9.58
N ALA A 455 28.39 9.24 10.44
CA ALA A 455 28.65 8.39 11.59
C ALA A 455 27.47 8.39 12.58
N GLU A 456 26.83 9.55 12.73
CA GLU A 456 25.68 9.82 13.58
C GLU A 456 24.39 9.14 13.09
N LEU A 457 24.40 8.59 11.86
CA LEU A 457 23.28 7.84 11.26
C LEU A 457 23.51 6.34 11.18
N GLN A 458 24.65 5.79 11.59
CA GLN A 458 24.93 4.34 11.43
C GLN A 458 23.91 3.45 12.17
N TRP A 459 23.39 3.90 13.33
CA TRP A 459 22.29 3.21 14.04
C TRP A 459 21.01 3.03 13.19
N THR A 460 20.80 3.90 12.19
CA THR A 460 19.64 3.78 11.27
C THR A 460 19.77 2.59 10.32
N LYS A 461 21.00 2.13 10.04
CA LYS A 461 21.27 0.88 9.28
C LYS A 461 20.78 -0.33 10.05
N GLU A 462 21.10 -0.43 11.34
CA GLU A 462 20.62 -1.53 12.20
C GLU A 462 19.09 -1.57 12.30
N VAL A 463 18.45 -0.42 12.46
CA VAL A 463 16.99 -0.30 12.49
C VAL A 463 16.39 -0.74 11.15
N ALA A 464 16.93 -0.27 10.03
CA ALA A 464 16.47 -0.65 8.70
C ALA A 464 16.70 -2.14 8.39
N ALA A 465 17.77 -2.75 8.87
CA ALA A 465 18.06 -4.18 8.74
C ALA A 465 17.06 -5.04 9.54
N LYS A 466 16.83 -4.69 10.82
CA LYS A 466 15.81 -5.34 11.67
C LYS A 466 14.43 -5.31 11.00
N LEU A 467 14.03 -4.13 10.48
CA LEU A 467 12.75 -3.96 9.80
C LEU A 467 12.68 -4.70 8.45
N SER A 468 13.76 -4.70 7.67
CA SER A 468 13.79 -5.42 6.38
C SER A 468 13.67 -6.93 6.58
N LYS A 469 14.31 -7.49 7.61
CA LYS A 469 14.15 -8.91 7.99
C LYS A 469 12.71 -9.25 8.37
N VAL A 470 12.02 -8.39 9.13
CA VAL A 470 10.60 -8.58 9.48
C VAL A 470 9.74 -8.50 8.21
N ALA A 471 9.99 -7.54 7.33
CA ALA A 471 9.29 -7.42 6.05
C ALA A 471 9.48 -8.66 5.15
N GLN A 472 10.70 -9.20 5.07
CA GLN A 472 11.01 -10.38 4.26
C GLN A 472 10.29 -11.64 4.79
N ALA A 473 10.27 -11.85 6.11
CA ALA A 473 9.52 -12.95 6.71
C ALA A 473 8.00 -12.81 6.52
N ALA A 474 7.48 -11.58 6.62
CA ALA A 474 6.07 -11.27 6.43
C ALA A 474 5.60 -11.41 4.96
N LEU A 475 6.51 -11.23 4.00
CA LEU A 475 6.31 -11.44 2.57
C LEU A 475 6.70 -12.85 2.09
N ASN A 476 6.75 -13.84 2.99
CA ASN A 476 6.88 -15.23 2.56
C ASN A 476 5.62 -15.65 1.79
N GLU A 477 5.77 -16.33 0.67
CA GLU A 477 4.65 -16.76 -0.15
C GLU A 477 3.79 -17.87 0.48
N ASP A 478 4.38 -18.70 1.33
CA ASP A 478 3.71 -19.78 2.03
C ASP A 478 3.05 -19.22 3.31
N PRO A 479 1.71 -19.24 3.42
CA PRO A 479 1.01 -18.72 4.59
C PRO A 479 1.38 -19.39 5.92
N SER A 480 1.87 -20.63 5.88
CA SER A 480 2.33 -21.38 7.05
C SER A 480 3.69 -20.89 7.58
N GLN A 481 4.49 -20.26 6.71
CA GLN A 481 5.82 -19.73 7.02
C GLN A 481 5.80 -18.22 7.35
N ARG A 482 4.65 -17.55 7.20
CA ARG A 482 4.47 -16.15 7.57
C ARG A 482 4.32 -16.02 9.10
N PRO A 483 4.99 -15.07 9.76
CA PRO A 483 4.78 -14.80 11.17
C PRO A 483 3.36 -14.31 11.45
N HIS A 484 2.83 -14.56 12.66
CA HIS A 484 1.56 -13.99 13.08
C HIS A 484 1.70 -12.49 13.33
N LEU A 485 0.60 -11.74 13.22
CA LEU A 485 0.59 -10.29 13.39
C LEU A 485 1.14 -9.86 14.77
N GLN A 486 0.94 -10.66 15.82
CA GLN A 486 1.46 -10.45 17.16
C GLN A 486 2.99 -10.53 17.21
N ASP A 487 3.60 -11.43 16.44
CA ASP A 487 5.06 -11.58 16.36
C ASP A 487 5.68 -10.39 15.62
N ILE A 488 5.04 -9.96 14.53
CA ILE A 488 5.41 -8.75 13.80
C ILE A 488 5.30 -7.52 14.72
N LEU A 489 4.19 -7.37 15.45
CA LEU A 489 3.99 -6.26 16.39
C LEU A 489 5.04 -6.27 17.51
N THR A 490 5.37 -7.44 18.06
CA THR A 490 6.44 -7.59 19.07
C THR A 490 7.79 -7.13 18.52
N ALA A 491 8.13 -7.54 17.29
CA ALA A 491 9.37 -7.11 16.64
C ALA A 491 9.40 -5.59 16.37
N LEU A 492 8.28 -4.99 15.95
CA LEU A 492 8.20 -3.53 15.74
C LEU A 492 8.28 -2.73 17.05
N LEU A 493 7.68 -3.21 18.14
CA LEU A 493 7.81 -2.59 19.45
C LEU A 493 9.26 -2.63 19.96
N ALA A 494 9.96 -3.76 19.79
CA ALA A 494 11.38 -3.86 20.12
C ALA A 494 12.27 -2.93 19.24
N VAL A 495 11.89 -2.71 17.97
CA VAL A 495 12.55 -1.69 17.12
C VAL A 495 12.23 -0.28 17.60
N HIS A 496 11.00 0.03 18.01
CA HIS A 496 10.64 1.33 18.58
C HIS A 496 11.46 1.63 19.84
N ASP A 497 11.56 0.68 20.76
CA ASP A 497 12.40 0.78 21.96
C ASP A 497 13.87 1.01 21.63
N SER A 498 14.40 0.32 20.60
CA SER A 498 15.76 0.52 20.10
C SER A 498 15.99 1.91 19.50
N ILE A 499 14.98 2.52 18.84
CA ILE A 499 15.07 3.89 18.30
C ILE A 499 15.07 4.91 19.44
N MET A 500 14.23 4.73 20.45
CA MET A 500 14.16 5.65 21.60
C MET A 500 15.42 5.59 22.46
N SER A 501 15.95 4.38 22.69
CA SER A 501 17.09 4.11 23.57
C SER A 501 18.47 4.37 22.94
N ALA A 502 18.55 4.61 21.62
CA ALA A 502 19.82 4.87 20.94
C ALA A 502 20.57 6.07 21.57
N PRO A 503 21.90 6.05 21.74
CA PRO A 503 22.63 7.21 22.27
C PRO A 503 22.48 8.42 21.34
N VAL A 504 22.10 9.58 21.89
CA VAL A 504 22.16 10.85 21.15
C VAL A 504 23.60 11.38 21.29
N GLY A 505 24.44 11.10 20.29
CA GLY A 505 25.69 11.83 20.03
C GLY A 505 26.59 12.11 21.24
N LEU A 506 27.24 11.09 21.80
CA LEU A 506 28.46 11.25 22.58
C LEU A 506 29.53 10.25 22.12
N SER A 507 30.23 10.60 21.04
CA SER A 507 31.54 10.04 20.71
C SER A 507 32.64 11.10 20.89
N GLY A 508 32.62 11.78 22.05
CA GLY A 508 33.85 12.30 22.63
C GLY A 508 34.60 11.13 23.27
N HIS A 509 35.91 11.02 23.05
CA HIS A 509 36.70 9.87 23.43
C HIS A 509 36.47 9.39 24.88
N SER A 510 36.11 8.12 25.02
CA SER A 510 36.25 7.35 26.25
C SER A 510 36.97 6.07 25.87
N GLU A 511 38.25 5.98 26.24
CA GLU A 511 39.01 4.73 26.17
C GLU A 511 38.39 3.74 27.17
N GLU A 512 37.77 2.66 26.70
CA GLU A 512 37.52 1.50 27.57
C GLU A 512 38.73 0.56 27.53
N PRO A 513 39.17 0.05 28.69
CA PRO A 513 40.40 -0.72 28.81
C PRO A 513 40.22 -2.15 28.28
N SER A 514 41.26 -2.66 27.62
CA SER A 514 41.32 -4.02 27.13
C SER A 514 41.25 -5.07 28.26
N ALA A 515 40.25 -5.94 28.21
CA ALA A 515 40.20 -7.18 28.97
C ALA A 515 40.79 -8.35 28.14
N PRO A 516 41.39 -9.37 28.77
CA PRO A 516 42.47 -10.13 28.13
C PRO A 516 42.01 -11.29 27.22
N TYR A 517 42.83 -11.49 26.19
CA TYR A 517 42.87 -12.64 25.30
C TYR A 517 43.02 -13.95 26.11
N VAL A 518 42.16 -14.95 25.85
CA VAL A 518 42.39 -16.33 26.29
C VAL A 518 42.59 -17.21 25.06
N SER A 519 43.78 -17.79 24.98
CA SER A 519 44.20 -18.71 23.93
C SER A 519 43.72 -20.13 24.22
N SER A 520 43.21 -20.82 23.20
CA SER A 520 43.29 -22.28 23.11
C SER A 520 43.32 -22.70 21.63
N VAL A 521 44.54 -22.93 21.14
CA VAL A 521 44.83 -23.61 19.87
C VAL A 521 44.92 -25.12 20.14
N GLU A 522 44.47 -25.98 19.22
CA GLU A 522 45.27 -27.07 18.63
C GLU A 522 44.50 -27.82 17.51
N PRO A 523 45.18 -28.56 16.59
CA PRO A 523 44.90 -28.39 15.17
C PRO A 523 44.60 -29.71 14.41
N VAL A 524 44.27 -29.58 13.12
CA VAL A 524 44.51 -30.64 12.12
C VAL A 524 45.18 -30.03 10.87
N MET A 525 46.17 -30.74 10.33
CA MET A 525 47.07 -30.32 9.24
C MET A 525 46.44 -30.49 7.83
N GLY A 526 46.99 -29.80 6.82
CA GLY A 526 47.11 -30.40 5.48
C GLY A 526 47.13 -29.48 4.25
N MET A 527 48.34 -29.00 3.87
CA MET A 527 48.78 -28.56 2.52
C MET A 527 48.09 -27.30 1.92
N GLU A 528 48.78 -26.22 1.51
CA GLU A 528 49.79 -26.08 0.43
C GLU A 528 49.21 -26.47 -0.95
N GLU A 529 49.37 -25.74 -2.07
CA GLU A 529 49.98 -24.44 -2.40
C GLU A 529 49.13 -23.81 -3.57
N SER A 530 49.35 -22.67 -4.24
CA SER A 530 50.49 -21.76 -4.41
C SER A 530 50.01 -20.31 -4.72
N GLN A 531 50.89 -19.45 -5.25
CA GLN A 531 50.62 -18.07 -5.72
C GLN A 531 50.73 -17.95 -7.25
N ALA A 532 50.02 -16.99 -7.86
CA ALA A 532 50.45 -16.37 -9.13
C ALA A 532 49.88 -14.95 -9.30
N THR A 533 50.76 -13.96 -9.38
CA THR A 533 50.46 -12.56 -9.75
C THR A 533 50.66 -12.32 -11.25
N SER A 534 49.85 -11.48 -11.88
CA SER A 534 50.33 -10.57 -12.95
C SER A 534 49.36 -9.41 -13.20
N GLU A 535 49.90 -8.20 -13.32
CA GLU A 535 49.26 -7.06 -13.98
C GLU A 535 49.24 -7.27 -15.51
N VAL A 536 48.51 -6.41 -16.26
CA VAL A 536 49.08 -5.51 -17.30
C VAL A 536 48.00 -4.76 -18.11
N ALA A 537 48.15 -3.43 -18.11
CA ALA A 537 47.82 -2.41 -19.13
C ALA A 537 46.41 -2.24 -19.76
N ALA A 538 46.11 -0.95 -19.98
CA ALA A 538 44.95 -0.44 -20.70
C ALA A 538 45.25 -0.13 -22.19
N VAL A 539 44.19 0.00 -23.00
CA VAL A 539 44.24 0.64 -24.32
C VAL A 539 43.09 1.64 -24.45
N ARG A 540 43.41 2.89 -24.81
CA ARG A 540 42.45 3.89 -25.30
C ARG A 540 42.33 3.77 -26.82
N VAL A 541 41.14 3.98 -27.36
CA VAL A 541 40.95 4.50 -28.72
C VAL A 541 39.92 5.63 -28.65
N ALA A 542 40.21 6.73 -29.34
CA ALA A 542 39.30 7.84 -29.55
C ALA A 542 38.86 7.88 -31.02
N GLY A 543 37.67 8.40 -31.29
CA GLY A 543 37.15 8.67 -32.62
C GLY A 543 36.26 9.91 -32.58
N ASN A 544 36.45 10.83 -33.53
CA ASN A 544 35.72 12.10 -33.63
C ASN A 544 34.39 11.93 -34.36
N ASP A 545 33.48 12.88 -34.18
CA ASP A 545 32.97 13.83 -35.21
C ASP A 545 31.79 14.60 -34.56
N ALA A 546 31.69 15.93 -34.49
CA ALA A 546 31.95 17.06 -35.41
C ALA A 546 30.73 17.44 -36.27
N GLU A 547 30.33 18.71 -36.14
CA GLU A 547 29.30 19.44 -36.92
C GLU A 547 27.81 19.03 -36.67
N GLN A 548 26.81 19.92 -36.71
CA GLN A 548 26.76 21.29 -37.23
C GLN A 548 25.70 22.17 -36.52
N ASN A 549 25.77 23.49 -36.71
CA ASN A 549 24.76 24.50 -36.27
C ASN A 549 23.43 24.33 -37.07
N ASP A 550 22.32 25.08 -36.90
CA ASP A 550 22.20 26.51 -36.61
C ASP A 550 20.72 26.99 -36.41
N VAL A 551 20.56 28.26 -36.06
CA VAL A 551 19.36 29.13 -36.17
C VAL A 551 18.26 29.01 -35.10
N GLN A 552 18.40 29.88 -34.10
CA GLN A 552 17.29 30.48 -33.36
C GLN A 552 16.29 31.19 -34.31
N VAL A 553 14.99 31.20 -33.98
CA VAL A 553 14.11 32.39 -33.85
C VAL A 553 12.63 31.98 -33.93
N SER A 554 11.95 31.98 -32.77
CA SER A 554 10.56 32.44 -32.64
C SER A 554 10.17 32.74 -31.17
N GLN A 555 11.06 33.40 -30.43
CA GLN A 555 10.65 34.02 -29.17
C GLN A 555 9.86 35.31 -29.46
N SER A 556 8.52 35.25 -29.50
CA SER A 556 7.66 36.42 -29.16
C SER A 556 6.15 36.14 -29.26
N ARG A 557 5.54 35.52 -28.23
CA ARG A 557 4.12 35.78 -27.89
C ARG A 557 3.67 35.42 -26.48
N TRP A 558 4.33 34.48 -25.79
CA TRP A 558 3.92 34.03 -24.45
C TRP A 558 4.27 34.98 -23.27
N ARG A 559 5.14 35.99 -23.47
CA ARG A 559 5.58 36.94 -22.42
C ARG A 559 4.52 37.96 -21.93
N ARG A 560 3.22 37.75 -22.17
CA ARG A 560 2.13 38.64 -21.70
C ARG A 560 1.05 37.99 -20.84
N PHE A 561 1.04 36.67 -20.66
CA PHE A 561 -0.04 36.00 -19.88
C PHE A 561 0.35 35.66 -18.43
N PHE A 562 1.63 35.40 -18.14
CA PHE A 562 2.08 35.04 -16.78
C PHE A 562 2.55 36.21 -15.90
N SER A 563 2.74 37.41 -16.47
CA SER A 563 3.24 38.59 -15.73
C SER A 563 2.17 39.35 -14.93
N SER A 564 0.91 38.93 -14.97
CA SER A 564 -0.21 39.54 -14.23
C SER A 564 -0.61 38.81 -12.95
N PHE A 565 -0.23 37.54 -12.75
CA PHE A 565 -0.68 36.75 -11.60
C PHE A 565 0.35 36.62 -10.47
N PHE A 566 1.66 36.57 -10.79
CA PHE A 566 2.72 36.54 -9.78
C PHE A 566 3.45 37.87 -9.68
N ARG A 567 2.82 38.85 -9.00
CA ARG A 567 3.50 40.10 -8.60
C ARG A 567 3.31 40.44 -7.12
N ARG A 568 3.73 39.54 -6.23
CA ARG A 568 4.02 39.86 -4.81
C ARG A 568 5.24 39.09 -4.28
N LYS A 569 6.43 39.66 -4.55
CA LYS A 569 7.72 39.45 -3.86
C LYS A 569 8.14 38.01 -3.55
N GLY A 570 8.62 37.29 -4.57
CA GLY A 570 9.77 36.40 -4.40
C GLY A 570 11.08 37.21 -4.36
N SER A 571 12.16 36.62 -3.88
CA SER A 571 13.50 37.22 -3.83
C SER A 571 14.30 36.93 -5.11
N LYS A 572 15.36 37.69 -5.34
CA LYS A 572 16.25 37.49 -6.49
C LYS A 572 17.06 36.17 -6.44
N ALA A 573 17.07 35.50 -5.29
CA ALA A 573 17.67 34.17 -5.15
C ALA A 573 16.71 33.06 -5.64
N ASP A 574 15.39 33.28 -5.55
CA ASP A 574 14.39 32.30 -5.98
C ASP A 574 14.33 32.19 -7.52
N GLU A 575 14.64 33.27 -8.24
CA GLU A 575 14.77 33.26 -9.71
C GLU A 575 16.04 32.53 -10.18
N LEU A 576 17.18 32.72 -9.49
CA LEU A 576 18.44 32.02 -9.82
C LEU A 576 18.37 30.52 -9.52
N ASN A 577 17.81 30.13 -8.36
CA ASN A 577 17.59 28.73 -8.02
C ASN A 577 16.65 28.01 -9.01
N ALA A 578 15.70 28.74 -9.62
CA ALA A 578 14.79 28.18 -10.62
C ALA A 578 15.46 27.98 -12.00
N GLU A 579 16.34 28.90 -12.42
CA GLU A 579 17.11 28.72 -13.66
C GLU A 579 18.17 27.61 -13.52
N GLU A 580 18.81 27.48 -12.34
CA GLU A 580 19.77 26.42 -12.06
C GLU A 580 19.09 25.04 -12.00
N ALA A 581 17.94 24.92 -11.31
CA ALA A 581 17.18 23.68 -11.26
C ALA A 581 16.62 23.25 -12.63
N ALA A 582 16.18 24.20 -13.47
CA ALA A 582 15.69 23.90 -14.82
C ALA A 582 16.81 23.40 -15.74
N ARG A 583 18.03 23.97 -15.62
CA ARG A 583 19.19 23.52 -16.41
C ARG A 583 19.70 22.16 -15.93
N GLU A 584 19.71 21.92 -14.61
CA GLU A 584 19.96 20.57 -14.09
C GLU A 584 18.93 19.57 -14.64
N GLU A 585 17.63 19.89 -14.63
CA GLU A 585 16.56 19.00 -15.12
C GLU A 585 16.73 18.60 -16.61
N GLU A 586 17.25 19.50 -17.45
CA GLU A 586 17.59 19.20 -18.84
C GLU A 586 18.79 18.22 -18.95
N GLU A 587 19.86 18.46 -18.18
CA GLU A 587 21.03 17.55 -18.10
C GLU A 587 20.65 16.17 -17.49
N TRP A 588 19.71 16.11 -16.53
CA TRP A 588 19.17 14.86 -15.97
C TRP A 588 18.43 14.00 -17.00
N THR A 589 17.73 14.63 -17.94
CA THR A 589 16.87 13.93 -18.91
C THR A 589 17.69 13.14 -19.93
N GLU A 590 18.84 13.68 -20.37
CA GLU A 590 19.70 13.02 -21.36
C GLU A 590 20.47 11.81 -20.77
N VAL A 591 20.84 11.87 -19.49
CA VAL A 591 21.49 10.76 -18.78
C VAL A 591 20.50 9.61 -18.53
N GLU A 592 19.27 9.92 -18.13
CA GLU A 592 18.23 8.90 -17.89
C GLU A 592 17.86 8.13 -19.17
N MET A 593 17.86 8.76 -20.35
CA MET A 593 17.64 8.06 -21.62
C MET A 593 18.76 7.06 -21.92
N LYS A 594 20.03 7.46 -21.77
CA LYS A 594 21.20 6.58 -22.04
C LYS A 594 21.29 5.40 -21.07
N GLU A 595 20.93 5.57 -19.80
CA GLU A 595 20.85 4.44 -18.86
C GLU A 595 19.65 3.50 -19.15
N THR A 596 18.53 4.05 -19.64
CA THR A 596 17.35 3.25 -20.01
C THR A 596 17.66 2.32 -21.20
N GLU A 597 18.41 2.80 -22.20
CA GLU A 597 18.88 1.97 -23.33
C GLU A 597 19.78 0.83 -22.86
N GLY A 598 20.71 1.09 -21.94
CA GLY A 598 21.58 0.07 -21.35
C GLY A 598 20.81 -1.01 -20.55
N TRP A 599 19.76 -0.62 -19.84
CA TRP A 599 18.91 -1.57 -19.11
C TRP A 599 18.00 -2.39 -20.04
N GLN A 600 17.43 -1.78 -21.09
CA GLN A 600 16.66 -2.51 -22.10
C GLN A 600 17.52 -3.54 -22.85
N GLN A 601 18.79 -3.22 -23.13
CA GLN A 601 19.74 -4.19 -23.69
C GLN A 601 20.02 -5.35 -22.73
N HIS A 602 20.08 -5.09 -21.41
CA HIS A 602 20.22 -6.15 -20.40
C HIS A 602 18.95 -7.03 -20.30
N GLU A 603 17.75 -6.44 -20.23
CA GLU A 603 16.49 -7.19 -20.16
C GLU A 603 16.24 -8.01 -21.43
N THR A 604 16.57 -7.47 -22.61
CA THR A 604 16.54 -8.21 -23.89
C THR A 604 17.49 -9.42 -23.87
N ARG A 605 18.67 -9.27 -23.24
CA ARG A 605 19.66 -10.34 -23.11
C ARG A 605 19.21 -11.42 -22.11
N GLN A 606 18.61 -11.03 -20.99
CA GLN A 606 18.02 -11.96 -20.02
C GLN A 606 16.85 -12.73 -20.64
N ARG A 607 16.01 -12.05 -21.41
CA ARG A 607 14.89 -12.68 -22.13
C ARG A 607 15.37 -13.69 -23.17
N ALA A 608 16.43 -13.36 -23.91
CA ALA A 608 17.05 -14.30 -24.87
C ALA A 608 17.72 -15.52 -24.19
N LEU A 609 18.26 -15.35 -22.98
CA LEU A 609 18.78 -16.47 -22.18
C LEU A 609 17.62 -17.35 -21.66
N TRP A 610 16.57 -16.75 -21.13
CA TRP A 610 15.37 -17.45 -20.67
C TRP A 610 14.67 -18.22 -21.79
N ASP A 611 14.49 -17.59 -22.96
CA ASP A 611 13.89 -18.24 -24.13
C ASP A 611 14.78 -19.40 -24.64
N HIS A 612 16.09 -19.37 -24.39
CA HIS A 612 17.02 -20.47 -24.69
C HIS A 612 16.94 -21.61 -23.65
N GLU A 613 16.89 -21.30 -22.35
CA GLU A 613 16.74 -22.30 -21.28
C GLU A 613 15.39 -23.03 -21.37
N VAL A 614 14.31 -22.30 -21.68
CA VAL A 614 12.98 -22.88 -21.95
C VAL A 614 12.99 -23.75 -23.21
N PHE A 615 13.74 -23.35 -24.26
CA PHE A 615 13.90 -24.16 -25.46
C PHE A 615 14.68 -25.46 -25.19
N GLU A 616 15.75 -25.42 -24.38
CA GLU A 616 16.47 -26.64 -24.00
C GLU A 616 15.61 -27.56 -23.13
N ALA A 617 14.91 -27.02 -22.12
CA ALA A 617 13.98 -27.81 -21.31
C ALA A 617 12.86 -28.48 -22.15
N ALA A 618 12.35 -27.79 -23.17
CA ALA A 618 11.37 -28.36 -24.11
C ALA A 618 11.96 -29.42 -25.06
N MET A 619 13.26 -29.35 -25.36
CA MET A 619 13.97 -30.32 -26.18
C MET A 619 14.41 -31.57 -25.40
N GLU A 620 14.68 -31.43 -24.10
CA GLU A 620 14.99 -32.55 -23.19
C GLU A 620 13.72 -33.29 -22.73
N GLY A 621 12.57 -32.60 -22.66
CA GLY A 621 11.27 -33.13 -22.23
C GLY A 621 10.48 -33.96 -23.26
N ALA A 622 11.15 -34.69 -24.16
CA ALA A 622 10.50 -35.41 -25.27
C ALA A 622 9.94 -36.80 -24.90
N VAL A 623 8.90 -36.88 -24.05
CA VAL A 623 7.77 -37.87 -24.07
C VAL A 623 6.54 -37.26 -23.39
#